data_AF-A0A9P5SR60-F1
#
_entry.id   AF-A0A9P5SR60-F1
#
_cell.length_a   1.000
_cell.length_b   1.000
_cell.length_c   1.000
_cell.angle_alpha   90.00
_cell.angle_beta   90.00
_cell.angle_gamma   90.00
#
_symmetry.space_group_name_H-M   'P 1'
#
loop_
_entity.id
_entity.type
_entity.pdbx_description
1 polymer ?
#
loop_
_entity_poly.entity_id
_entity_poly.type
_entity_poly.pdbx_seq_one_letter_code
_entity_poly.pdbx_strand_id
1 'polypeptide(L)'
;MDDRIRELFISFRDAERTWVKNQEAREASPGLEECSLHFGELAFVLAGLKPAVLIQLPSAALTRQFYLQVLQPHLVQHYSFASSSLECRMITRSVRSPEMPLTGCALVWNRESIRGHSQSSSIQGALDLLCPPSEAPQGATTEIVVSESDIATLLDIPGRLPGSEEEIHKMLEVSYWQQDASVTSPVLLTAFAAQPEELPAIQIHFEQYKDRVSSLFGITLKLHVQSMAI
;
A
#
# COMPACT_ATOMS: atom_id res chain seq x y z
N MET A 1 19.47 3.10 12.06
CA MET A 1 18.25 2.41 11.58
C MET A 1 17.84 2.99 10.23
N ASP A 2 17.84 4.32 10.14
CA ASP A 2 17.42 5.08 8.96
C ASP A 2 18.18 4.76 7.66
N ASP A 3 19.50 4.53 7.69
CA ASP A 3 20.27 4.21 6.47
C ASP A 3 19.86 2.87 5.84
N ARG A 4 19.56 1.85 6.66
CA ARG A 4 19.11 0.55 6.15
C ARG A 4 17.72 0.63 5.53
N ILE A 5 16.83 1.44 6.11
CA ILE A 5 15.50 1.69 5.57
C ILE A 5 15.61 2.44 4.24
N ARG A 6 16.52 3.41 4.13
CA ARG A 6 16.82 4.10 2.88
C ARG A 6 17.40 3.17 1.81
N GLU A 7 18.37 2.33 2.16
CA GLU A 7 18.93 1.33 1.24
C GLU A 7 17.87 0.35 0.73
N LEU A 8 17.00 -0.13 1.63
CA LEU A 8 15.88 -1.01 1.27
C LEU A 8 14.92 -0.31 0.30
N PHE A 9 14.58 0.94 0.58
CA PHE A 9 13.72 1.76 -0.25
C PHE A 9 14.29 1.97 -1.67
N ILE A 10 15.58 2.30 -1.78
CA ILE A 10 16.27 2.47 -3.07
C ILE A 10 16.32 1.14 -3.82
N SER A 11 16.75 0.06 -3.14
CA SER A 11 16.86 -1.28 -3.73
C SER A 11 15.51 -1.78 -4.26
N PHE A 12 14.43 -1.59 -3.49
CA PHE A 12 13.08 -1.90 -3.94
C PHE A 12 12.69 -1.10 -5.18
N ARG A 13 12.92 0.22 -5.18
CA ARG A 13 12.54 1.09 -6.29
C ARG A 13 13.27 0.74 -7.58
N ASP A 14 14.55 0.41 -7.49
CA ASP A 14 15.33 -0.01 -8.65
C ASP A 14 14.85 -1.36 -9.18
N ALA A 15 14.53 -2.31 -8.29
CA ALA A 15 14.00 -3.61 -8.66
C ALA A 15 12.61 -3.51 -9.30
N GLU A 16 11.71 -2.72 -8.71
CA GLU A 16 10.37 -2.44 -9.25
C GLU A 16 10.47 -1.82 -10.64
N ARG A 17 11.25 -0.75 -10.83
CA ARG A 17 11.43 -0.10 -12.14
C ARG A 17 12.00 -1.04 -13.18
N THR A 18 12.98 -1.86 -12.80
CA THR A 18 13.58 -2.86 -13.69
C THR A 18 12.53 -3.89 -14.09
N TRP A 19 11.73 -4.36 -13.13
CA TRP A 19 10.65 -5.31 -13.38
C TRP A 19 9.58 -4.73 -14.31
N VAL A 20 9.08 -3.52 -14.04
CA VAL A 20 8.07 -2.84 -14.87
C VAL A 20 8.55 -2.72 -16.31
N LYS A 21 9.77 -2.20 -16.54
CA LYS A 21 10.36 -2.09 -17.88
C LYS A 21 10.46 -3.43 -18.60
N ASN A 22 10.80 -4.50 -17.88
CA ASN A 22 10.88 -5.84 -18.44
C ASN A 22 9.50 -6.40 -18.82
N GLN A 23 8.45 -6.08 -18.07
CA GLN A 23 7.09 -6.51 -18.37
C GLN A 23 6.52 -5.74 -19.57
N GLU A 24 6.69 -4.43 -19.62
CA GLU A 24 6.25 -3.59 -20.75
C GLU A 24 6.96 -3.95 -22.06
N ALA A 25 8.20 -4.43 -21.98
CA ALA A 25 8.92 -4.94 -23.16
C ALA A 25 8.41 -6.31 -23.65
N ARG A 26 7.78 -7.10 -22.78
CA ARG A 26 7.32 -8.47 -23.07
C ARG A 26 5.85 -8.53 -23.47
N GLU A 27 5.03 -7.74 -22.80
CA GLU A 27 3.60 -7.66 -23.01
C GLU A 27 3.30 -6.22 -23.41
N ALA A 28 2.55 -6.01 -24.49
CA ALA A 28 1.95 -4.72 -24.80
C ALA A 28 0.81 -4.45 -23.80
N SER A 29 1.14 -4.44 -22.51
CA SER A 29 0.28 -4.21 -21.36
C SER A 29 0.42 -2.73 -20.97
N PRO A 30 -0.35 -1.81 -21.60
CA PRO A 30 -0.36 -0.42 -21.20
C PRO A 30 -0.84 -0.32 -19.73
N GLY A 31 -0.14 0.45 -18.90
CA GLY A 31 -0.60 0.82 -17.56
C GLY A 31 0.16 0.23 -16.37
N LEU A 32 1.27 -0.51 -16.56
CA LEU A 32 2.10 -0.93 -15.41
C LEU A 32 2.84 0.27 -14.78
N GLU A 33 3.16 1.33 -15.53
CA GLU A 33 3.63 2.59 -14.94
C GLU A 33 2.63 3.23 -13.96
N GLU A 34 1.32 3.01 -14.14
CA GLU A 34 0.28 3.49 -13.20
C GLU A 34 0.29 2.68 -11.89
N CYS A 35 0.87 1.47 -11.88
CA CYS A 35 1.11 0.70 -10.66
C CYS A 35 2.23 1.28 -9.77
N SER A 36 2.80 2.44 -10.15
CA SER A 36 3.81 3.19 -9.37
C SER A 36 3.34 3.66 -7.99
N LEU A 37 2.03 3.59 -7.71
CA LEU A 37 1.45 3.83 -6.38
C LEU A 37 2.08 2.93 -5.31
N HIS A 38 2.37 1.67 -5.63
CA HIS A 38 2.85 0.71 -4.64
C HIS A 38 4.19 1.12 -4.01
N PHE A 39 5.04 1.83 -4.76
CA PHE A 39 6.28 2.39 -4.23
C PHE A 39 6.04 3.48 -3.18
N GLY A 40 5.09 4.38 -3.41
CA GLY A 40 4.77 5.43 -2.45
C GLY A 40 4.16 4.84 -1.19
N GLU A 41 3.21 3.92 -1.35
CA GLU A 41 2.60 3.18 -0.26
C GLU A 41 3.62 2.39 0.57
N LEU A 42 4.56 1.71 -0.09
CA LEU A 42 5.64 1.02 0.59
C LEU A 42 6.58 1.99 1.32
N ALA A 43 6.87 3.17 0.74
CA ALA A 43 7.65 4.21 1.41
C ALA A 43 7.03 4.56 2.77
N PHE A 44 5.70 4.72 2.82
CA PHE A 44 4.99 5.04 4.05
C PHE A 44 5.05 3.90 5.07
N VAL A 45 4.93 2.63 4.64
CA VAL A 45 5.10 1.46 5.54
C VAL A 45 6.52 1.43 6.11
N LEU A 46 7.53 1.65 5.27
CA LEU A 46 8.95 1.66 5.66
C LEU A 46 9.30 2.83 6.59
N ALA A 47 8.66 3.98 6.40
CA ALA A 47 8.82 5.15 7.26
C ALA A 47 8.14 5.02 8.63
N GLY A 48 7.33 3.97 8.83
CA GLY A 48 6.53 3.76 10.03
C GLY A 48 5.27 4.61 10.09
N LEU A 49 4.83 5.14 8.94
CA LEU A 49 3.69 6.06 8.83
C LEU A 49 2.36 5.34 8.69
N LYS A 50 2.35 4.19 7.99
CA LYS A 50 1.19 3.31 7.88
C LYS A 50 1.52 1.88 8.31
N PRO A 51 0.51 1.11 8.77
CA PRO A 51 0.70 -0.23 9.26
C PRO A 51 0.95 -1.25 8.14
N ALA A 52 0.22 -1.16 7.01
CA ALA A 52 0.32 -2.14 5.93
C ALA A 52 -0.03 -1.56 4.56
N VAL A 53 0.49 -2.17 3.49
CA VAL A 53 0.10 -1.95 2.09
C VAL A 53 -0.38 -3.26 1.48
N LEU A 54 -1.53 -3.18 0.79
CA LEU A 54 -2.04 -4.23 -0.08
C LEU A 54 -1.60 -3.95 -1.51
N ILE A 55 -0.98 -4.93 -2.15
CA ILE A 55 -0.44 -4.86 -3.51
C ILE A 55 -1.28 -5.77 -4.39
N GLN A 56 -1.88 -5.16 -5.39
CA GLN A 56 -2.66 -5.84 -6.43
C GLN A 56 -2.26 -5.28 -7.79
N LEU A 57 -1.76 -6.16 -8.66
CA LEU A 57 -1.53 -5.86 -10.06
C LEU A 57 -2.71 -6.34 -10.91
N PRO A 58 -2.83 -5.94 -12.19
CA PRO A 58 -4.00 -6.22 -13.03
C PRO A 58 -4.41 -7.70 -13.12
N SER A 59 -3.49 -8.63 -12.83
CA SER A 59 -3.84 -10.04 -12.65
C SER A 59 -3.15 -10.64 -11.42
N ALA A 60 -3.76 -11.70 -10.87
CA ALA A 60 -3.15 -12.51 -9.82
C ALA A 60 -1.81 -13.13 -10.26
N ALA A 61 -1.67 -13.46 -11.55
CA ALA A 61 -0.43 -13.98 -12.11
C ALA A 61 0.68 -12.92 -12.09
N LEU A 62 0.39 -11.68 -12.50
CA LEU A 62 1.33 -10.56 -12.42
C LEU A 62 1.69 -10.25 -10.97
N THR A 63 0.71 -10.21 -10.07
CA THR A 63 0.94 -9.99 -8.63
C THR A 63 1.86 -11.06 -8.06
N ARG A 64 1.64 -12.34 -8.42
CA ARG A 64 2.52 -13.44 -8.01
C ARG A 64 3.94 -13.29 -8.56
N GLN A 65 4.09 -12.90 -9.83
CA GLN A 65 5.41 -12.66 -10.41
C GLN A 65 6.14 -11.52 -9.70
N PHE A 66 5.46 -10.40 -9.47
CA PHE A 66 6.01 -9.26 -8.73
C PHE A 66 6.40 -9.64 -7.30
N TYR A 67 5.56 -10.43 -6.62
CA TYR A 67 5.88 -10.96 -5.30
C TYR A 67 7.17 -11.79 -5.30
N LEU A 68 7.29 -12.75 -6.23
CA LEU A 68 8.44 -13.67 -6.28
C LEU A 68 9.73 -13.00 -6.79
N GLN A 69 9.62 -12.00 -7.66
CA GLN A 69 10.77 -11.39 -8.34
C GLN A 69 11.21 -10.06 -7.72
N VAL A 70 10.32 -9.35 -7.02
CA VAL A 70 10.58 -8.03 -6.43
C VAL A 70 10.40 -8.06 -4.92
N LEU A 71 9.20 -8.34 -4.42
CA LEU A 71 8.92 -8.21 -2.98
C LEU A 71 9.71 -9.20 -2.13
N GLN A 72 9.69 -10.49 -2.47
CA GLN A 72 10.34 -11.51 -1.67
C GLN A 72 11.88 -11.36 -1.68
N PRO A 73 12.57 -11.16 -2.82
CA PRO A 73 14.02 -10.97 -2.80
C PRO A 73 14.43 -9.68 -2.08
N HIS A 74 13.73 -8.56 -2.34
CA HIS A 74 14.17 -7.25 -1.85
C HIS A 74 13.67 -6.91 -0.44
N LEU A 75 12.46 -7.34 -0.05
CA LEU A 75 11.92 -7.06 1.28
C LEU A 75 12.17 -8.20 2.26
N VAL A 76 12.06 -9.46 1.82
CA VAL A 76 12.19 -10.61 2.73
C VAL A 76 13.63 -11.08 2.81
N GLN A 77 14.31 -11.30 1.69
CA GLN A 77 15.65 -11.91 1.68
C GLN A 77 16.77 -10.89 1.93
N HIS A 78 16.74 -9.74 1.26
CA HIS A 78 17.71 -8.65 1.47
C HIS A 78 17.64 -8.06 2.88
N TYR A 79 16.47 -8.11 3.53
CA TYR A 79 16.26 -7.59 4.88
C TYR A 79 16.13 -8.69 5.96
N SER A 80 16.43 -9.94 5.60
CA SER A 80 16.51 -11.05 6.56
C SER A 80 17.79 -10.93 7.39
N PHE A 81 17.69 -10.33 8.57
CA PHE A 81 18.31 -10.91 9.78
C PHE A 81 17.66 -10.32 11.05
N ALA A 82 16.72 -11.09 11.62
CA ALA A 82 16.28 -11.12 13.03
C ALA A 82 15.75 -9.85 13.73
N SER A 83 15.84 -8.66 13.13
CA SER A 83 15.47 -7.38 13.77
C SER A 83 14.50 -6.52 12.96
N SER A 84 13.93 -7.04 11.87
CA SER A 84 13.02 -6.30 11.02
C SER A 84 11.57 -6.54 11.41
N SER A 85 10.87 -5.45 11.72
CA SER A 85 9.43 -5.43 11.98
C SER A 85 8.59 -5.62 10.71
N LEU A 86 9.21 -5.68 9.54
CA LEU A 86 8.58 -5.79 8.23
C LEU A 86 8.31 -7.25 7.84
N GLU A 87 7.10 -7.53 7.38
CA GLU A 87 6.69 -8.81 6.82
C GLU A 87 6.02 -8.64 5.46
N CYS A 88 6.06 -9.69 4.65
CA CYS A 88 5.44 -9.73 3.33
C CYS A 88 4.91 -11.12 3.04
N ARG A 89 3.62 -11.25 2.71
CA ARG A 89 2.97 -12.53 2.38
C ARG A 89 1.94 -12.37 1.28
N MET A 90 1.72 -13.43 0.53
CA MET A 90 0.55 -13.53 -0.36
C MET A 90 -0.68 -14.02 0.41
N ILE A 91 -1.85 -13.46 0.08
CA ILE A 91 -3.14 -13.92 0.58
C ILE A 91 -3.53 -15.17 -0.22
N THR A 92 -3.39 -16.35 0.40
CA THR A 92 -3.64 -17.65 -0.25
C THR A 92 -5.00 -18.25 0.08
N ARG A 93 -5.67 -17.74 1.11
CA ARG A 93 -7.00 -18.15 1.53
C ARG A 93 -8.08 -17.45 0.71
N SER A 94 -9.24 -18.11 0.60
CA SER A 94 -10.44 -17.55 -0.01
C SER A 94 -11.00 -16.42 0.85
N VAL A 95 -10.55 -15.20 0.59
CA VAL A 95 -11.03 -13.99 1.26
C VAL A 95 -11.48 -12.99 0.21
N ARG A 96 -12.58 -12.30 0.50
CA ARG A 96 -13.05 -11.16 -0.28
C ARG A 96 -13.47 -10.01 0.62
N SER A 97 -13.44 -8.82 0.05
CA SER A 97 -14.22 -7.69 0.54
C SER A 97 -15.55 -7.61 -0.25
N PRO A 98 -16.50 -6.76 0.16
CA PRO A 98 -17.66 -6.45 -0.66
C PRO A 98 -17.28 -6.07 -2.10
N GLU A 99 -16.22 -5.28 -2.28
CA GLU A 99 -15.81 -4.73 -3.57
C GLU A 99 -14.93 -5.67 -4.41
N MET A 100 -14.08 -6.50 -3.80
CA MET A 100 -13.11 -7.29 -4.56
C MET A 100 -12.65 -8.60 -3.89
N PRO A 101 -12.26 -9.62 -4.69
CA PRO A 101 -11.52 -10.77 -4.17
C PRO A 101 -10.11 -10.33 -3.73
N LEU A 102 -9.72 -10.69 -2.51
CA LEU A 102 -8.40 -10.39 -1.94
C LEU A 102 -7.40 -11.53 -2.16
N THR A 103 -7.88 -12.69 -2.58
CA THR A 103 -7.06 -13.87 -2.85
C THR A 103 -6.09 -13.58 -4.00
N GLY A 104 -4.81 -13.87 -3.79
CA GLY A 104 -3.74 -13.60 -4.76
C GLY A 104 -3.10 -12.21 -4.64
N CYS A 105 -3.63 -11.32 -3.81
CA CYS A 105 -2.96 -10.07 -3.46
C CYS A 105 -1.74 -10.34 -2.56
N ALA A 106 -0.77 -9.42 -2.57
CA ALA A 106 0.34 -9.43 -1.63
C ALA A 106 0.12 -8.37 -0.55
N LEU A 107 0.43 -8.70 0.70
CA LEU A 107 0.34 -7.79 1.83
C LEU A 107 1.74 -7.60 2.41
N VAL A 108 2.13 -6.35 2.59
CA VAL A 108 3.37 -5.96 3.28
C VAL A 108 2.99 -5.14 4.51
N TRP A 109 3.50 -5.48 5.68
CA TRP A 109 3.15 -4.77 6.91
C TRP A 109 4.32 -4.64 7.87
N ASN A 110 4.22 -3.65 8.76
CA ASN A 110 5.21 -3.35 9.78
C ASN A 110 4.61 -3.57 11.17
N ARG A 111 5.10 -4.59 11.88
CA ARG A 111 4.67 -4.96 13.24
C ARG A 111 4.85 -3.83 14.25
N GLU A 112 5.87 -3.00 14.12
CA GLU A 112 6.10 -1.89 15.05
C GLU A 112 5.09 -0.77 14.79
N SER A 113 4.83 -0.44 13.52
CA SER A 113 3.76 0.51 13.15
C SER A 113 2.42 0.05 13.69
N ILE A 114 2.08 -1.25 13.54
CA ILE A 114 0.83 -1.82 14.05
C ILE A 114 0.75 -1.70 15.57
N ARG A 115 1.83 -2.05 16.30
CA ARG A 115 1.86 -1.95 17.78
C ARG A 115 1.68 -0.52 18.28
N GLY A 116 2.20 0.46 17.55
CA GLY A 116 2.06 1.88 17.88
C GLY A 116 0.74 2.51 17.45
N HIS A 117 -0.06 1.82 16.64
CA HIS A 117 -1.29 2.36 16.08
C HIS A 117 -2.44 2.38 17.10
N SER A 118 -3.25 3.44 17.07
CA SER A 118 -4.42 3.61 17.95
C SER A 118 -5.45 2.49 17.78
N GLN A 119 -5.55 1.94 16.57
CA GLN A 119 -6.44 0.82 16.20
C GLN A 119 -5.70 -0.52 16.06
N SER A 120 -4.60 -0.72 16.78
CA SER A 120 -3.75 -1.92 16.70
C SER A 120 -4.51 -3.24 16.78
N SER A 121 -5.53 -3.36 17.63
CA SER A 121 -6.36 -4.56 17.75
C SER A 121 -7.18 -4.85 16.50
N SER A 122 -7.79 -3.82 15.90
CA SER A 122 -8.58 -3.97 14.68
C SER A 122 -7.69 -4.33 13.50
N ILE A 123 -6.53 -3.67 13.39
CA ILE A 123 -5.53 -3.97 12.36
C ILE A 123 -5.02 -5.41 12.49
N GLN A 124 -4.70 -5.86 13.70
CA GLN A 124 -4.26 -7.24 13.92
C GLN A 124 -5.36 -8.24 13.58
N GLY A 125 -6.62 -7.95 13.92
CA GLY A 125 -7.76 -8.78 13.54
C GLY A 125 -7.91 -8.92 12.02
N ALA A 126 -7.82 -7.81 11.28
CA ALA A 126 -7.83 -7.84 9.82
C ALA A 126 -6.65 -8.64 9.24
N LEU A 127 -5.45 -8.46 9.81
CA LEU A 127 -4.27 -9.25 9.42
C LEU A 127 -4.44 -10.74 9.66
N ASP A 128 -5.00 -11.15 10.80
CA ASP A 128 -5.22 -12.56 11.11
C ASP A 128 -6.26 -13.20 10.18
N LEU A 129 -7.22 -12.39 9.69
CA LEU A 129 -8.19 -12.79 8.67
C LEU A 129 -7.58 -12.89 7.27
N LEU A 130 -6.60 -12.06 6.90
CA LEU A 130 -5.97 -12.09 5.58
C LEU A 130 -4.77 -13.04 5.50
N CYS A 131 -3.92 -13.05 6.52
CA CYS A 131 -2.62 -13.71 6.59
C CYS A 131 -2.42 -14.37 7.97
N PRO A 132 -3.10 -15.50 8.24
CA PRO A 132 -3.08 -16.17 9.54
C PRO A 132 -1.65 -16.63 9.90
N PRO A 133 -1.26 -16.62 11.19
CA PRO A 133 0.08 -17.01 11.61
C PRO A 133 0.43 -18.48 11.31
N SER A 134 -0.58 -19.37 11.28
CA SER A 134 -0.45 -20.74 10.76
C SER A 134 -1.14 -20.83 9.41
N GLU A 135 -0.55 -21.56 8.45
CA GLU A 135 -1.31 -21.99 7.28
C GLU A 135 -2.56 -22.72 7.77
N ALA A 136 -3.73 -22.19 7.41
CA ALA A 136 -4.98 -22.87 7.71
C ALA A 136 -4.95 -24.25 7.03
N PRO A 137 -5.58 -25.28 7.62
CA PRO A 137 -5.65 -26.59 6.99
C PRO A 137 -6.14 -26.44 5.54
N GLN A 138 -5.38 -26.98 4.60
CA GLN A 138 -5.80 -27.09 3.20
C GLN A 138 -7.15 -27.82 3.18
N GLY A 139 -8.25 -27.09 2.97
CA GLY A 139 -9.61 -27.64 3.05
C GLY A 139 -10.66 -26.79 3.76
N ALA A 140 -10.30 -25.66 4.36
CA ALA A 140 -11.30 -24.67 4.78
C ALA A 140 -11.94 -24.03 3.53
N THR A 141 -13.09 -24.54 3.12
CA THR A 141 -13.83 -24.12 1.91
C THR A 141 -14.71 -22.90 2.12
N THR A 142 -14.80 -22.37 3.34
CA THR A 142 -15.62 -21.20 3.63
C THR A 142 -14.89 -19.94 3.21
N GLU A 143 -15.49 -19.21 2.27
CA GLU A 143 -15.05 -17.87 1.92
C GLU A 143 -15.23 -16.93 3.12
N ILE A 144 -14.16 -16.21 3.45
CA ILE A 144 -14.16 -15.21 4.54
C ILE A 144 -14.46 -13.84 3.91
N VAL A 145 -15.39 -13.11 4.51
CA VAL A 145 -15.70 -11.74 4.11
C VAL A 145 -15.09 -10.77 5.14
N VAL A 146 -14.25 -9.85 4.67
CA VAL A 146 -13.67 -8.77 5.47
C VAL A 146 -14.36 -7.47 5.08
N SER A 147 -14.69 -6.62 6.06
CA SER A 147 -15.38 -5.35 5.75
C SER A 147 -14.43 -4.33 5.12
N GLU A 148 -14.97 -3.42 4.29
CA GLU A 148 -14.18 -2.31 3.74
C GLU A 148 -13.63 -1.40 4.84
N SER A 149 -14.35 -1.25 5.96
CA SER A 149 -13.88 -0.49 7.12
C SER A 149 -12.63 -1.12 7.75
N ASP A 150 -12.57 -2.46 7.82
CA ASP A 150 -11.41 -3.17 8.36
C ASP A 150 -10.21 -3.05 7.41
N ILE A 151 -10.45 -3.09 6.10
CA ILE A 151 -9.39 -2.89 5.09
C ILE A 151 -8.89 -1.45 5.11
N ALA A 152 -9.78 -0.46 5.15
CA ALA A 152 -9.40 0.95 5.25
C ALA A 152 -8.58 1.22 6.53
N THR A 153 -8.99 0.62 7.66
CA THR A 153 -8.24 0.69 8.93
C THR A 153 -6.86 0.03 8.82
N LEU A 154 -6.78 -1.15 8.18
CA LEU A 154 -5.51 -1.85 7.93
C LEU A 154 -4.57 -1.06 7.00
N LEU A 155 -5.13 -0.32 6.05
CA LEU A 155 -4.36 0.44 5.06
C LEU A 155 -4.12 1.89 5.48
N ASP A 156 -4.63 2.31 6.64
CA ASP A 156 -4.57 3.68 7.17
C ASP A 156 -5.05 4.71 6.13
N ILE A 157 -6.22 4.45 5.54
CA ILE A 157 -6.85 5.35 4.57
C ILE A 157 -7.69 6.35 5.37
N PRO A 158 -7.37 7.66 5.34
CA PRO A 158 -8.06 8.67 6.16
C PRO A 158 -9.44 9.07 5.63
N GLY A 159 -9.81 8.58 4.43
CA GLY A 159 -11.12 8.79 3.82
C GLY A 159 -12.02 7.56 3.91
N ARG A 160 -13.34 7.78 3.90
CA ARG A 160 -14.33 6.69 3.82
C ARG A 160 -14.94 6.54 2.43
N LEU A 161 -15.34 5.31 2.11
CA LEU A 161 -16.20 5.04 0.96
C LEU A 161 -17.58 5.70 1.13
N PRO A 162 -18.24 6.05 0.01
CA PRO A 162 -19.57 6.65 0.04
C PRO A 162 -20.60 5.65 0.56
N GLY A 163 -21.52 6.12 1.42
CA GLY A 163 -22.64 5.36 1.93
C GLY A 163 -23.90 5.46 1.06
N SER A 164 -23.92 6.37 0.08
CA SER A 164 -25.01 6.54 -0.89
C SER A 164 -24.51 7.10 -2.22
N GLU A 165 -25.34 7.01 -3.26
CA GLU A 165 -25.03 7.54 -4.60
C GLU A 165 -24.86 9.08 -4.56
N GLU A 166 -25.62 9.78 -3.70
CA GLU A 166 -25.49 11.23 -3.55
C GLU A 166 -24.15 11.67 -2.94
N GLU A 167 -23.50 10.80 -2.17
CA GLU A 167 -22.16 11.07 -1.64
C GLU A 167 -21.08 10.92 -2.72
N ILE A 168 -21.27 10.01 -3.69
CA ILE A 168 -20.32 9.78 -4.79
C ILE A 168 -19.99 11.08 -5.52
N HIS A 169 -21.02 11.86 -5.88
CA HIS A 169 -20.86 13.13 -6.62
C HIS A 169 -20.21 14.26 -5.81
N LYS A 170 -20.02 14.08 -4.50
CA LYS A 170 -19.41 15.07 -3.61
C LYS A 170 -17.99 14.68 -3.19
N MET A 171 -17.54 13.49 -3.55
CA MET A 171 -16.24 12.99 -3.14
C MET A 171 -15.11 13.87 -3.69
N LEU A 172 -14.05 13.92 -2.90
CA LEU A 172 -12.78 14.50 -3.25
C LEU A 172 -11.84 13.37 -3.66
N GLU A 173 -11.13 13.57 -4.76
CA GLU A 173 -9.93 12.82 -5.06
C GLU A 173 -8.75 13.49 -4.36
N VAL A 174 -8.05 12.72 -3.55
CA VAL A 174 -6.86 13.12 -2.83
C VAL A 174 -5.68 12.36 -3.39
N SER A 175 -4.59 13.05 -3.71
CA SER A 175 -3.36 12.41 -4.18
C SER A 175 -2.11 13.04 -3.58
N TYR A 176 -1.13 12.21 -3.25
CA TYR A 176 0.19 12.66 -2.79
C TYR A 176 1.21 12.44 -3.89
N TRP A 177 1.98 13.47 -4.19
CA TRP A 177 2.94 13.49 -5.28
C TRP A 177 4.35 13.71 -4.77
N GLN A 178 5.31 12.97 -5.31
CA GLN A 178 6.72 13.31 -5.22
C GLN A 178 7.03 14.35 -6.30
N GLN A 179 7.50 15.52 -5.88
CA GLN A 179 8.00 16.56 -6.78
C GLN A 179 9.39 17.00 -6.34
N ASP A 180 10.41 16.38 -6.91
CA ASP A 180 11.80 16.78 -6.71
C ASP A 180 12.25 17.70 -7.86
N ALA A 181 13.10 18.69 -7.56
CA ALA A 181 13.67 19.61 -8.55
C ALA A 181 14.50 18.88 -9.62
N SER A 182 14.98 17.66 -9.31
CA SER A 182 15.76 16.81 -10.21
C SER A 182 14.90 15.95 -11.16
N VAL A 183 13.58 15.83 -10.92
CA VAL A 183 12.70 14.93 -11.67
C VAL A 183 11.85 15.74 -12.64
N THR A 184 11.88 15.37 -13.92
CA THR A 184 11.18 16.10 -14.99
C THR A 184 9.66 16.00 -14.92
N SER A 185 9.12 14.99 -14.23
CA SER A 185 7.69 14.73 -14.10
C SER A 185 7.35 14.33 -12.65
N PRO A 186 6.28 14.86 -12.05
CA PRO A 186 5.86 14.45 -10.72
C PRO A 186 5.45 12.97 -10.71
N VAL A 187 5.76 12.26 -9.63
CA VAL A 187 5.42 10.84 -9.46
C VAL A 187 4.30 10.73 -8.44
N LEU A 188 3.18 10.13 -8.82
CA LEU A 188 2.08 9.84 -7.91
C LEU A 188 2.49 8.74 -6.92
N LEU A 189 2.32 8.99 -5.62
CA LEU A 189 2.73 8.08 -4.55
C LEU A 189 1.54 7.37 -3.89
N THR A 190 0.41 8.04 -3.77
CA THR A 190 -0.85 7.45 -3.32
C THR A 190 -2.00 8.30 -3.83
N ALA A 191 -3.15 7.67 -4.04
CA ALA A 191 -4.39 8.34 -4.30
C ALA A 191 -5.53 7.60 -3.59
N PHE A 192 -6.49 8.36 -3.06
CA PHE A 192 -7.68 7.83 -2.44
C PHE A 192 -8.83 8.84 -2.56
N ALA A 193 -10.05 8.34 -2.40
CA ALA A 193 -11.25 9.17 -2.36
C ALA A 193 -11.63 9.47 -0.91
N ALA A 194 -12.20 10.65 -0.67
CA ALA A 194 -12.63 11.09 0.65
C ALA A 194 -13.84 12.01 0.57
N GLN A 195 -14.56 12.15 1.67
CA GLN A 195 -15.65 13.10 1.80
C GLN A 195 -15.12 14.52 2.08
N PRO A 196 -15.84 15.58 1.67
CA PRO A 196 -15.41 16.96 1.91
C PRO A 196 -15.13 17.28 3.38
N GLU A 197 -15.92 16.73 4.30
CA GLU A 197 -15.75 16.91 5.75
C GLU A 197 -14.46 16.28 6.31
N GLU A 198 -13.81 15.37 5.58
CA GLU A 198 -12.59 14.68 5.99
C GLU A 198 -11.31 15.46 5.64
N LEU A 199 -11.43 16.57 4.88
CA LEU A 199 -10.29 17.38 4.45
C LEU A 199 -9.36 17.84 5.59
N PRO A 200 -9.84 18.27 6.78
CA PRO A 200 -8.96 18.61 7.89
C PRO A 200 -8.14 17.41 8.40
N ALA A 201 -8.73 16.21 8.44
CA ALA A 201 -8.02 15.00 8.86
C ALA A 201 -6.95 14.60 7.83
N ILE A 202 -7.27 14.73 6.54
CA ILE A 202 -6.32 14.52 5.44
C ILE A 202 -5.13 15.47 5.52
N GLN A 203 -5.34 16.75 5.83
CA GLN A 203 -4.26 17.72 5.97
C GLN A 203 -3.33 17.36 7.13
N ILE A 204 -3.88 16.94 8.28
CA ILE A 204 -3.09 16.49 9.43
C ILE A 204 -2.28 15.24 9.06
N HIS A 205 -2.92 14.26 8.43
CA HIS A 205 -2.28 13.04 7.94
C HIS A 205 -1.15 13.36 6.95
N PHE A 206 -1.39 14.25 5.98
CA PHE A 206 -0.40 14.66 5.00
C PHE A 206 0.84 15.33 5.63
N GLU A 207 0.67 16.26 6.57
CA GLU A 207 1.81 16.93 7.20
C GLU A 207 2.68 15.96 8.02
N GLN A 208 2.06 14.96 8.68
CA GLN A 208 2.82 13.89 9.36
C GLN A 208 3.68 13.10 8.37
N TYR A 209 3.15 12.81 7.19
CA TYR A 209 3.84 12.03 6.16
C TYR A 209 4.98 12.84 5.53
N LYS A 210 4.70 14.09 5.17
CA LYS A 210 5.60 15.01 4.46
C LYS A 210 6.95 15.16 5.17
N ASP A 211 6.95 15.44 6.47
CA ASP A 211 8.19 15.65 7.22
C ASP A 211 9.03 14.37 7.30
N ARG A 212 8.35 13.23 7.54
CA ARG A 212 9.01 11.95 7.74
C ARG A 212 9.64 11.42 6.45
N VAL A 213 8.92 11.47 5.33
CA VAL A 213 9.46 10.98 4.04
C VAL A 213 10.54 11.90 3.48
N SER A 214 10.47 13.20 3.75
CA SER A 214 11.54 14.14 3.40
C SER A 214 12.84 13.77 4.13
N SER A 215 12.77 13.55 5.45
CA SER A 215 13.94 13.20 6.25
C SER A 215 14.56 11.84 5.91
N LEU A 216 13.73 10.82 5.68
CA LEU A 216 14.21 9.46 5.43
C LEU A 216 14.65 9.25 3.99
N PHE A 217 13.88 9.73 3.02
CA PHE A 217 14.04 9.36 1.62
C PHE A 217 14.38 10.54 0.71
N GLY A 218 14.44 11.78 1.24
CA GLY A 218 14.65 12.97 0.42
C GLY A 218 13.46 13.28 -0.50
N ILE A 219 12.27 12.76 -0.20
CA ILE A 219 11.08 12.96 -1.01
C ILE A 219 10.43 14.29 -0.63
N THR A 220 10.25 15.18 -1.60
CA THR A 220 9.41 16.36 -1.43
C THR A 220 7.96 15.99 -1.76
N LEU A 221 7.15 15.83 -0.73
CA LEU A 221 5.75 15.44 -0.84
C LEU A 221 4.84 16.65 -1.08
N LYS A 222 3.88 16.51 -2.00
CA LYS A 222 2.83 17.51 -2.26
C LYS A 222 1.45 16.90 -2.20
N LEU A 223 0.51 17.65 -1.62
CA LEU A 223 -0.90 17.31 -1.54
C LEU A 223 -1.64 17.92 -2.72
N HIS A 224 -2.41 17.11 -3.43
CA HIS A 224 -3.40 17.58 -4.40
C HIS A 224 -4.79 17.08 -3.97
N VAL A 225 -5.77 17.97 -4.02
CA VAL A 225 -7.16 17.67 -3.70
C VAL A 225 -8.03 18.29 -4.78
N GLN A 226 -8.87 17.48 -5.41
CA GLN A 226 -9.82 17.94 -6.43
C GLN A 226 -11.18 17.28 -6.22
N SER A 227 -12.26 17.97 -6.61
CA SER A 227 -13.58 17.34 -6.66
C SER A 227 -13.59 16.26 -7.75
N MET A 228 -14.16 15.11 -7.46
CA MET A 228 -14.37 14.07 -8.47
C MET A 228 -15.39 14.59 -9.49
N ALA A 229 -14.94 14.81 -10.73
CA ALA A 229 -15.84 15.07 -11.84
C ALA A 229 -16.41 13.72 -12.30
N ILE A 230 -17.61 13.39 -11.82
CA ILE A 230 -18.36 12.18 -12.20
C ILE A 230 -19.54 12.61 -13.05
#